data_AF-G1VCZ3-F1
#
_entry.id   AF-G1VCZ3-F1
#
_cell.length_a   1.000
_cell.length_b   1.000
_cell.length_c   1.000
_cell.angle_alpha   90.00
_cell.angle_beta   90.00
_cell.angle_gamma   90.00
#
_symmetry.space_group_name_H-M   'P 1'
#
loop_
_entity.id
_entity.type
_entity.pdbx_description
1 polymer ?
#
loop_
_entity_poly.entity_id
_entity_poly.type
_entity_poly.pdbx_seq_one_letter_code
_entity_poly.pdbx_strand_id
1 'polypeptide(L)'
;MGLVPVAKIQNGERYTIISDYMGRPVEAYNSYGNVVWQADYDIYGDLRNIKGIRDFIPFRQLGQYEDDETRLYYNRFRYYDPRIGNYISQDPIRLAGNNPTLYGYVGDCNTQDDLFGLECGTPKDAQKKIKKGQGPNEISRIDAPQSNVPDSQWHAHGKGKWDGVINLDGSIHDSDPKFSNKTRKWLREHGWKV
;
A
#
# COMPACT_ATOMS: atom_id res chain seq x y z
N MET A 1 7.22 0.15 -0.66
CA MET A 1 7.57 -1.28 -0.77
C MET A 1 7.15 -1.95 0.52
N GLY A 2 6.27 -2.96 0.42
CA GLY A 2 5.84 -3.77 1.55
C GLY A 2 6.92 -4.76 2.01
N LEU A 3 6.68 -5.44 3.12
CA LEU A 3 7.58 -6.47 3.65
C LEU A 3 7.40 -7.78 2.85
N VAL A 4 8.46 -8.23 2.17
CA VAL A 4 8.52 -9.54 1.52
C VAL A 4 9.34 -10.47 2.42
N PRO A 5 8.75 -11.52 3.02
CA PRO A 5 9.49 -12.44 3.88
C PRO A 5 10.39 -13.33 3.02
N VAL A 6 11.68 -13.41 3.39
CA VAL A 6 12.69 -14.21 2.66
C VAL A 6 13.18 -15.42 3.45
N ALA A 7 12.97 -15.45 4.76
CA ALA A 7 13.37 -16.54 5.62
C ALA A 7 12.50 -16.65 6.87
N LYS A 8 12.42 -17.85 7.43
CA LYS A 8 11.85 -18.14 8.75
C LYS A 8 12.87 -18.88 9.59
N ILE A 9 13.01 -18.48 10.87
CA ILE A 9 13.84 -19.17 11.85
C ILE A 9 12.94 -19.62 12.98
N GLN A 10 12.86 -20.92 13.23
CA GLN A 10 12.00 -21.50 14.26
C GLN A 10 12.63 -22.75 14.84
N ASN A 11 12.67 -22.87 16.17
CA ASN A 11 13.20 -24.05 16.88
C ASN A 11 14.64 -24.44 16.46
N GLY A 12 15.48 -23.46 16.12
CA GLY A 12 16.85 -23.70 15.66
C GLY A 12 16.97 -24.03 14.16
N GLU A 13 15.86 -24.29 13.47
CA GLU A 13 15.83 -24.53 12.03
C GLU A 13 15.73 -23.23 11.23
N ARG A 14 16.26 -23.27 10.00
CA ARG A 14 16.20 -22.16 9.04
C ARG A 14 15.46 -22.61 7.79
N TYR A 15 14.54 -21.77 7.34
CA TYR A 15 13.75 -22.00 6.14
C TYR A 15 13.92 -20.82 5.18
N THR A 16 14.16 -21.13 3.91
CA THR A 16 14.18 -20.14 2.83
C THR A 16 12.77 -20.01 2.27
N ILE A 17 12.28 -18.78 2.12
CA ILE A 17 10.96 -18.50 1.54
C ILE A 17 11.13 -17.96 0.13
N ILE A 18 10.44 -18.57 -0.82
CA ILE A 18 10.36 -18.10 -2.21
C ILE A 18 9.03 -17.36 -2.37
N SER A 19 9.09 -16.17 -2.97
CA SER A 19 7.92 -15.33 -3.23
C SER A 19 7.71 -15.15 -4.73
N ASP A 20 6.47 -14.92 -5.14
CA ASP A 20 6.13 -14.58 -6.52
C ASP A 20 6.53 -13.13 -6.90
N TYR A 21 6.17 -12.72 -8.11
CA TYR A 21 6.46 -11.39 -8.64
C TYR A 21 5.80 -10.24 -7.85
N MET A 22 4.77 -10.54 -7.07
CA MET A 22 4.09 -9.58 -6.18
C MET A 22 4.68 -9.59 -4.76
N GLY A 23 5.57 -10.53 -4.44
CA GLY A 23 6.13 -10.69 -3.11
C GLY A 23 5.28 -11.55 -2.17
N ARG A 24 4.32 -12.32 -2.71
CA ARG A 24 3.54 -13.30 -1.93
C ARG A 24 4.35 -14.57 -1.74
N PRO A 25 4.44 -15.14 -0.53
CA PRO A 25 5.12 -16.41 -0.32
C PRO A 25 4.43 -17.54 -1.10
N VAL A 26 5.16 -18.27 -1.93
CA VAL A 26 4.63 -19.42 -2.70
C VAL A 26 5.22 -20.74 -2.24
N GLU A 27 6.45 -20.72 -1.73
CA GLU A 27 7.15 -21.94 -1.26
C GLU A 27 8.05 -21.65 -0.06
N ALA A 28 8.28 -22.66 0.76
CA ALA A 28 9.33 -22.64 1.78
C ALA A 28 10.13 -23.96 1.77
N TYR A 29 11.45 -23.82 1.87
CA TYR A 29 12.42 -24.91 1.85
C TYR A 29 13.15 -25.01 3.18
N ASN A 30 13.39 -26.23 3.68
CA ASN A 30 14.28 -26.42 4.83
C ASN A 30 15.77 -26.39 4.42
N SER A 31 16.65 -26.51 5.42
CA SER A 31 18.11 -26.54 5.27
C SER A 31 18.65 -27.64 4.36
N TYR A 32 17.87 -28.71 4.13
CA TYR A 32 18.21 -29.82 3.23
C TYR A 32 17.71 -29.61 1.79
N GLY A 33 17.03 -28.50 1.50
CA GLY A 33 16.45 -28.21 0.18
C GLY A 33 15.12 -28.92 -0.09
N ASN A 34 14.45 -29.44 0.93
CA ASN A 34 13.12 -30.05 0.78
C ASN A 34 12.01 -29.00 0.95
N VAL A 35 11.01 -29.03 0.07
CA VAL A 35 9.79 -28.20 0.18
C VAL A 35 8.99 -28.64 1.42
N VAL A 36 8.87 -27.74 2.40
CA VAL A 36 8.10 -27.96 3.63
C VAL A 36 6.76 -27.24 3.64
N TRP A 37 6.60 -26.24 2.78
CA TRP A 37 5.35 -25.52 2.57
C TRP A 37 5.26 -25.03 1.13
N GLN A 38 4.07 -25.10 0.53
CA GLN A 38 3.79 -24.53 -0.78
C GLN A 38 2.30 -24.21 -0.88
N ALA A 39 1.93 -23.15 -1.59
CA ALA A 39 0.55 -22.83 -1.90
C ALA A 39 0.43 -22.00 -3.17
N ASP A 40 -0.71 -22.14 -3.84
CA ASP A 40 -1.18 -21.23 -4.88
C ASP A 40 -2.13 -20.19 -4.28
N TYR A 41 -2.47 -19.15 -5.04
CA TYR A 41 -3.43 -18.13 -4.65
C TYR A 41 -4.55 -18.05 -5.68
N ASP A 42 -5.79 -17.89 -5.23
CA ASP A 42 -6.87 -17.46 -6.12
C ASP A 42 -6.86 -15.93 -6.37
N ILE A 43 -7.85 -15.46 -7.13
CA ILE A 43 -7.96 -14.05 -7.53
C ILE A 43 -8.17 -13.08 -6.35
N TYR A 44 -8.63 -13.56 -5.20
CA TYR A 44 -8.79 -12.79 -3.98
C TYR A 44 -7.65 -13.02 -2.99
N GLY A 45 -6.69 -13.89 -3.33
CA GLY A 45 -5.56 -14.21 -2.49
C GLY A 45 -5.86 -15.25 -1.41
N ASP A 46 -6.95 -16.01 -1.51
CA ASP A 46 -7.09 -17.21 -0.67
C ASP A 46 -6.10 -18.28 -1.14
N LEU A 47 -5.55 -19.03 -0.19
CA LEU A 47 -4.61 -20.10 -0.49
C LEU A 47 -5.33 -21.30 -1.11
N ARG A 48 -4.73 -21.85 -2.16
CA ARG A 48 -5.14 -23.06 -2.90
C ARG A 48 -3.98 -24.05 -2.92
N ASN A 49 -4.28 -25.32 -3.19
CA ASN A 49 -3.28 -26.39 -3.41
C ASN A 49 -2.16 -26.46 -2.35
N ILE A 50 -2.54 -26.34 -1.08
CA ILE A 50 -1.58 -26.23 0.03
C ILE A 50 -0.86 -27.56 0.25
N LYS A 51 0.47 -27.49 0.31
CA LYS A 51 1.35 -28.55 0.84
C LYS A 51 1.93 -28.08 2.18
N GLY A 52 1.90 -28.95 3.18
CA GLY A 52 2.37 -28.64 4.54
C GLY A 52 1.29 -28.02 5.42
N ILE A 53 1.69 -27.46 6.57
CA ILE A 53 0.78 -26.82 7.53
C ILE A 53 0.49 -25.38 7.06
N ARG A 54 -0.78 -25.03 6.87
CA ARG A 54 -1.22 -23.72 6.34
C ARG A 54 -0.53 -22.54 7.03
N ASP A 55 -0.52 -22.55 8.36
CA ASP A 55 -0.02 -21.43 9.18
C ASP A 55 1.50 -21.47 9.38
N PHE A 56 2.20 -22.40 8.72
CA PHE A 56 3.66 -22.41 8.71
C PHE A 56 4.22 -21.10 8.15
N ILE A 57 3.60 -20.57 7.09
CA ILE A 57 3.83 -19.21 6.61
C ILE A 57 2.52 -18.44 6.84
N PRO A 58 2.44 -17.48 7.78
CA PRO A 58 1.21 -16.74 8.06
C PRO A 58 1.06 -15.47 7.20
N PHE A 59 2.02 -15.19 6.31
CA PHE A 59 1.97 -14.01 5.43
C PHE A 59 1.22 -14.32 4.13
N ARG A 60 0.43 -13.35 3.63
CA ARG A 60 -0.40 -13.49 2.42
C ARG A 60 0.03 -12.47 1.37
N GLN A 61 -0.87 -11.58 0.95
CA GLN A 61 -0.46 -10.40 0.17
C GLN A 61 0.41 -9.46 1.00
N LEU A 62 1.03 -8.48 0.36
CA LEU A 62 1.92 -7.55 1.03
C LEU A 62 1.20 -6.84 2.19
N GLY A 63 1.76 -6.97 3.39
CA GLY A 63 1.19 -6.38 4.62
C GLY A 63 0.08 -7.17 5.28
N GLN A 64 -0.27 -8.35 4.75
CA GLN A 64 -1.32 -9.21 5.30
C GLN A 64 -0.75 -10.32 6.19
N TYR A 65 -1.36 -10.48 7.35
CA TYR A 65 -1.16 -11.62 8.25
C TYR A 65 -2.45 -12.41 8.36
N GLU A 66 -2.45 -13.70 8.02
CA GLU A 66 -3.62 -14.56 8.28
C GLU A 66 -3.72 -14.86 9.78
N ASP A 67 -4.88 -14.52 10.34
CA ASP A 67 -5.29 -14.96 11.65
C ASP A 67 -5.82 -16.41 11.58
N ASP A 68 -5.20 -17.31 12.32
CA ASP A 68 -5.47 -18.76 12.27
C ASP A 68 -6.88 -19.13 12.74
N GLU A 69 -7.41 -18.41 13.74
CA GLU A 69 -8.72 -18.68 14.33
C GLU A 69 -9.86 -18.31 13.37
N THR A 70 -9.73 -17.16 12.69
CA THR A 70 -10.81 -16.60 11.86
C THR A 70 -10.63 -16.84 10.37
N ARG A 71 -9.42 -17.16 9.92
CA ARG A 71 -9.00 -17.20 8.51
C ARG A 71 -9.13 -15.85 7.78
N LEU A 72 -9.25 -14.77 8.55
CA LEU A 72 -9.23 -13.40 8.03
C LEU A 72 -7.80 -12.90 7.94
N TYR A 73 -7.56 -12.01 6.98
CA TYR A 73 -6.26 -11.42 6.77
C TYR A 73 -6.23 -10.04 7.42
N TYR A 74 -5.39 -9.88 8.43
CA TYR A 74 -5.19 -8.63 9.13
C TYR A 74 -4.31 -7.68 8.32
N ASN A 75 -4.88 -6.55 7.93
CA ASN A 75 -4.21 -5.40 7.32
C ASN A 75 -4.31 -4.24 8.30
N ARG A 76 -3.53 -4.26 9.38
CA ARG A 76 -3.38 -3.20 10.41
C ARG A 76 -4.68 -2.55 10.94
N PHE A 77 -5.37 -1.75 10.13
CA PHE A 77 -6.62 -1.09 10.51
C PHE A 77 -7.87 -1.90 10.15
N ARG A 78 -7.78 -2.93 9.30
CA ARG A 78 -8.93 -3.73 8.84
C ARG A 78 -8.62 -5.21 8.72
N TYR A 79 -9.67 -6.04 8.80
CA TYR A 79 -9.63 -7.46 8.46
C TYR A 79 -10.25 -7.69 7.09
N TYR A 80 -9.50 -8.37 6.22
CA TYR A 80 -9.89 -8.77 4.88
C TYR A 80 -10.37 -10.21 4.87
N ASP A 81 -11.51 -10.47 4.24
CA ASP A 81 -12.04 -11.81 4.03
C ASP A 81 -11.71 -12.27 2.60
N PRO A 82 -10.74 -13.18 2.43
CA PRO A 82 -10.32 -13.64 1.10
C PRO A 82 -11.39 -14.47 0.38
N ARG A 83 -12.41 -14.98 1.09
CA ARG A 83 -13.48 -15.79 0.49
C ARG A 83 -14.44 -14.94 -0.34
N ILE A 84 -14.61 -13.67 0.03
CA ILE A 84 -15.48 -12.70 -0.64
C ILE A 84 -14.72 -11.56 -1.31
N GLY A 85 -13.41 -11.47 -1.09
CA GLY A 85 -12.56 -10.47 -1.71
C GLY A 85 -12.70 -9.06 -1.13
N ASN A 86 -13.15 -8.90 0.12
CA ASN A 86 -13.45 -7.58 0.71
C ASN A 86 -13.05 -7.48 2.19
N TYR A 87 -12.90 -6.25 2.68
CA TYR A 87 -12.84 -5.98 4.11
C TYR A 87 -14.18 -6.23 4.79
N ILE A 88 -14.15 -6.74 6.01
CA ILE A 88 -15.35 -7.00 6.82
C ILE A 88 -15.86 -5.74 7.55
N SER A 89 -15.10 -4.64 7.49
CA SER A 89 -15.46 -3.36 8.09
C SER A 89 -15.28 -2.21 7.08
N GLN A 90 -16.08 -1.16 7.23
CA GLN A 90 -15.90 0.06 6.44
C GLN A 90 -14.51 0.65 6.67
N ASP A 91 -13.99 1.32 5.64
CA ASP A 91 -12.80 2.15 5.75
C ASP A 91 -12.97 3.17 6.90
N PRO A 92 -12.11 3.13 7.94
CA PRO A 92 -12.15 4.07 9.05
C PRO A 92 -12.03 5.54 8.63
N ILE A 93 -11.33 5.82 7.51
CA ILE A 93 -11.20 7.17 6.94
C ILE A 93 -12.28 7.45 5.86
N ARG A 94 -13.17 6.49 5.61
CA ARG A 94 -14.31 6.60 4.68
C ARG A 94 -13.85 7.07 3.30
N LEU A 95 -14.55 8.06 2.73
CA LEU A 95 -14.23 8.62 1.42
C LEU A 95 -12.89 9.38 1.38
N ALA A 96 -12.25 9.64 2.53
CA ALA A 96 -10.91 10.22 2.55
C ALA A 96 -9.86 9.26 1.98
N GLY A 97 -10.11 7.94 2.01
CA GLY A 97 -9.24 6.94 1.41
C GLY A 97 -9.29 6.88 -0.12
N ASN A 98 -10.07 7.76 -0.76
CA ASN A 98 -10.24 7.81 -2.21
C ASN A 98 -10.78 6.51 -2.86
N ASN A 99 -11.21 5.55 -2.04
CA ASN A 99 -11.91 4.36 -2.48
C ASN A 99 -13.44 4.59 -2.40
N PRO A 100 -14.17 4.57 -3.53
CA PRO A 100 -15.62 4.64 -3.49
C PRO A 100 -16.26 3.38 -2.89
N THR A 101 -15.56 2.25 -2.86
CA THR A 101 -16.02 1.02 -2.21
C THR A 101 -15.50 0.99 -0.76
N LEU A 102 -16.35 1.39 0.19
CA LEU A 102 -15.97 1.49 1.60
C LEU A 102 -15.48 0.16 2.22
N TYR A 103 -15.80 -0.97 1.59
CA TYR A 103 -15.35 -2.31 2.00
C TYR A 103 -14.32 -2.91 1.03
N GLY A 104 -14.00 -2.22 -0.06
CA GLY A 104 -13.10 -2.75 -1.08
C GLY A 104 -11.65 -2.79 -0.61
N TYR A 105 -10.92 -3.78 -1.12
CA TYR A 105 -9.50 -3.95 -0.85
C TYR A 105 -8.63 -2.95 -1.62
N VAL A 106 -8.49 -3.17 -2.93
CA VAL A 106 -7.79 -2.27 -3.87
C VAL A 106 -8.52 -2.26 -5.22
N GLY A 107 -8.20 -1.29 -6.08
CA GLY A 107 -8.78 -1.21 -7.42
C GLY A 107 -8.33 -2.33 -8.38
N ASP A 108 -7.07 -2.76 -8.28
CA ASP A 108 -6.51 -3.88 -9.05
C ASP A 108 -5.51 -4.68 -8.22
N CYS A 109 -5.92 -5.88 -7.80
CA CYS A 109 -5.13 -6.75 -6.94
C CYS A 109 -3.86 -7.31 -7.58
N ASN A 110 -3.61 -7.13 -8.88
CA ASN A 110 -2.36 -7.57 -9.51
C ASN A 110 -1.27 -6.47 -9.49
N THR A 111 -1.67 -5.23 -9.25
CA THR A 111 -0.78 -4.06 -9.36
C THR A 111 -0.79 -3.18 -8.11
N GLN A 112 -1.68 -3.46 -7.16
CA GLN A 112 -1.91 -2.64 -5.97
C GLN A 112 -2.03 -3.52 -4.72
N ASP A 113 -1.61 -2.96 -3.59
CA ASP A 113 -1.73 -3.56 -2.26
C ASP A 113 -2.23 -2.50 -1.27
N ASP A 114 -2.96 -2.91 -0.24
CA ASP A 114 -3.38 -2.03 0.85
C ASP A 114 -2.69 -2.41 2.16
N LEU A 115 -1.42 -1.99 2.28
CA LEU A 115 -0.53 -2.28 3.42
C LEU A 115 -1.08 -1.84 4.78
N PHE A 116 -1.94 -0.82 4.81
CA PHE A 116 -2.46 -0.28 6.05
C PHE A 116 -3.90 -0.69 6.30
N GLY A 117 -4.62 -1.20 5.31
CA GLY A 117 -6.07 -1.25 5.43
C GLY A 117 -6.66 0.17 5.34
N LEU A 118 -6.02 1.08 4.62
CA LEU A 118 -6.45 2.45 4.35
C LEU A 118 -5.88 2.79 2.98
N GLU A 119 -6.69 2.78 1.93
CA GLU A 119 -6.19 3.30 0.65
C GLU A 119 -5.83 4.77 0.85
N CYS A 120 -4.57 5.12 0.61
CA CYS A 120 -4.13 6.50 0.51
C CYS A 120 -4.20 6.90 -0.96
N GLY A 121 -4.62 8.12 -1.24
CA GLY A 121 -4.63 8.64 -2.60
C GLY A 121 -3.23 8.60 -3.22
N THR A 122 -3.15 8.57 -4.55
CA THR A 122 -1.88 8.76 -5.25
C THR A 122 -1.65 10.25 -5.53
N PRO A 123 -0.41 10.68 -5.86
CA PRO A 123 -0.17 12.02 -6.40
C PRO A 123 -0.99 12.35 -7.64
N LYS A 124 -1.29 11.33 -8.45
CA LYS A 124 -2.16 11.45 -9.62
C LYS A 124 -3.62 11.72 -9.23
N ASP A 125 -4.11 11.09 -8.17
CA ASP A 125 -5.44 11.38 -7.62
C ASP A 125 -5.51 12.78 -7.02
N ALA A 126 -4.45 13.19 -6.31
CA ALA A 126 -4.33 14.53 -5.76
C ALA A 126 -4.42 15.58 -6.89
N GLN A 127 -3.67 15.39 -7.97
CA GLN A 127 -3.75 16.25 -9.15
C GLN A 127 -5.16 16.30 -9.73
N LYS A 128 -5.84 15.16 -9.87
CA LYS A 128 -7.22 15.09 -10.38
C LYS A 128 -8.20 15.85 -9.47
N LYS A 129 -8.05 15.73 -8.14
CA LYS A 129 -8.85 16.46 -7.15
C LYS A 129 -8.62 17.97 -7.23
N ILE A 130 -7.37 18.41 -7.34
CA ILE A 130 -7.04 19.84 -7.49
C ILE A 130 -7.62 20.40 -8.80
N LYS A 131 -7.49 19.69 -9.93
CA LYS A 131 -8.10 20.09 -11.22
C LYS A 131 -9.62 20.21 -11.17
N LYS A 132 -10.29 19.45 -10.29
CA LYS A 132 -11.74 19.50 -10.05
C LYS A 132 -12.16 20.51 -8.97
N GLY A 133 -11.22 21.23 -8.35
CA GLY A 133 -11.52 22.12 -7.22
C GLY A 133 -11.91 21.41 -5.92
N GLN A 134 -11.54 20.13 -5.77
CA GLN A 134 -11.88 19.28 -4.63
C GLN A 134 -10.74 19.11 -3.62
N GLY A 135 -9.58 19.76 -3.86
CA GLY A 135 -8.45 19.74 -2.93
C GLY A 135 -8.33 21.01 -2.08
N PRO A 136 -7.30 21.11 -1.23
CA PRO A 136 -7.06 22.29 -0.41
C PRO A 136 -6.92 23.57 -1.23
N ASN A 137 -7.59 24.66 -0.82
CA ASN A 137 -7.53 25.96 -1.49
C ASN A 137 -6.13 26.59 -1.52
N GLU A 138 -5.23 26.12 -0.64
CA GLU A 138 -3.83 26.55 -0.54
C GLU A 138 -2.98 26.00 -1.70
N ILE A 139 -3.38 24.90 -2.35
CA ILE A 139 -2.65 24.29 -3.46
C ILE A 139 -3.21 24.84 -4.78
N SER A 140 -2.37 25.44 -5.60
CA SER A 140 -2.75 26.00 -6.90
C SER A 140 -2.78 24.93 -7.99
N ARG A 141 -1.78 24.05 -8.04
CA ARG A 141 -1.69 22.92 -8.95
C ARG A 141 -0.76 21.83 -8.40
N ILE A 142 -0.88 20.64 -8.98
CA ILE A 142 0.05 19.52 -8.75
C ILE A 142 0.54 19.08 -10.11
N ASP A 143 1.85 18.99 -10.28
CA ASP A 143 2.48 18.64 -11.54
C ASP A 143 3.15 17.26 -11.45
N ALA A 144 3.06 16.52 -12.55
CA ALA A 144 3.65 15.20 -12.68
C ALA A 144 5.16 15.33 -12.96
N PRO A 145 5.96 14.29 -12.66
CA PRO A 145 7.37 14.27 -13.02
C PRO A 145 7.55 14.38 -14.53
N GLN A 146 8.54 15.17 -14.96
CA GLN A 146 8.89 15.38 -16.35
C GLN A 146 9.96 14.39 -16.78
N SER A 147 9.71 13.63 -17.85
CA SER A 147 10.59 12.54 -18.30
C SER A 147 11.97 13.00 -18.78
N ASN A 148 12.11 14.26 -19.16
CA ASN A 148 13.34 14.89 -19.64
C ASN A 148 14.15 15.57 -18.52
N VAL A 149 13.67 15.54 -17.28
CA VAL A 149 14.34 16.17 -16.13
C VAL A 149 14.78 15.06 -15.16
N PRO A 150 16.09 14.86 -14.95
CA PRO A 150 16.59 13.92 -13.95
C PRO A 150 15.99 14.20 -12.58
N ASP A 151 15.65 13.13 -11.85
CA ASP A 151 15.08 13.19 -10.50
C ASP A 151 13.80 14.03 -10.39
N SER A 152 13.08 14.25 -11.50
CA SER A 152 11.80 14.93 -11.47
C SER A 152 10.80 14.13 -10.63
N GLN A 153 10.12 14.81 -9.72
CA GLN A 153 9.12 14.22 -8.83
C GLN A 153 7.76 14.88 -9.05
N TRP A 154 6.73 14.22 -8.53
CA TRP A 154 5.47 14.91 -8.27
C TRP A 154 5.70 16.07 -7.30
N HIS A 155 5.10 17.22 -7.58
CA HIS A 155 5.27 18.39 -6.72
C HIS A 155 4.01 19.24 -6.69
N ALA A 156 3.73 19.83 -5.53
CA ALA A 156 2.55 20.65 -5.29
C ALA A 156 2.96 22.12 -5.18
N HIS A 157 2.29 22.96 -5.98
CA HIS A 157 2.50 24.41 -6.01
C HIS A 157 1.55 25.08 -5.02
N GLY A 158 2.08 25.97 -4.18
CA GLY A 158 1.30 26.83 -3.32
C GLY A 158 0.55 27.91 -4.11
N LYS A 159 -0.48 28.48 -3.50
CA LYS A 159 -1.24 29.60 -4.05
C LYS A 159 -0.78 30.89 -3.36
N GLY A 160 -0.16 31.82 -4.09
CA GLY A 160 0.20 33.14 -3.57
C GLY A 160 1.54 33.68 -4.07
N LYS A 161 1.98 34.80 -3.50
CA LYS A 161 3.07 35.67 -4.01
C LYS A 161 4.46 35.03 -4.13
N TRP A 162 4.66 33.81 -3.63
CA TRP A 162 5.95 33.15 -3.56
C TRP A 162 6.00 31.82 -4.33
N ASP A 163 4.88 31.37 -4.91
CA ASP A 163 4.76 30.13 -5.70
C ASP A 163 5.54 28.94 -5.13
N GLY A 164 5.56 28.80 -3.79
CA GLY A 164 6.37 27.79 -3.12
C GLY A 164 6.02 26.38 -3.57
N VAL A 165 7.02 25.53 -3.73
CA VAL A 165 6.86 24.19 -4.28
C VAL A 165 7.34 23.16 -3.27
N ILE A 166 6.54 22.13 -3.03
CA ILE A 166 6.94 20.97 -2.23
C ILE A 166 6.90 19.70 -3.06
N ASN A 167 8.04 19.03 -3.13
CA ASN A 167 8.23 17.76 -3.82
C ASN A 167 7.64 16.61 -3.01
N LEU A 168 7.40 15.48 -3.68
CA LEU A 168 6.83 14.27 -3.09
C LEU A 168 7.64 13.77 -1.89
N ASP A 169 8.97 13.88 -1.94
CA ASP A 169 9.87 13.53 -0.85
C ASP A 169 9.91 14.55 0.31
N GLY A 170 9.18 15.65 0.19
CA GLY A 170 9.10 16.74 1.16
C GLY A 170 10.16 17.82 1.02
N SER A 171 11.08 17.70 0.05
CA SER A 171 12.01 18.77 -0.28
C SER A 171 11.27 19.98 -0.84
N ILE A 172 11.77 21.17 -0.52
CA ILE A 172 11.21 22.44 -0.98
C ILE A 172 12.10 22.97 -2.11
N HIS A 173 11.47 23.36 -3.21
CA HIS A 173 12.13 24.08 -4.29
C HIS A 173 11.52 25.49 -4.41
N ASP A 174 12.33 26.47 -4.78
CA ASP A 174 12.04 27.92 -4.81
C ASP A 174 11.74 28.56 -3.45
N SER A 175 10.64 28.21 -2.79
CA SER A 175 10.28 28.75 -1.46
C SER A 175 9.29 27.85 -0.71
N ASP A 176 9.21 27.99 0.62
CA ASP A 176 8.23 27.23 1.43
C ASP A 176 6.79 27.70 1.11
N PRO A 177 5.90 26.82 0.63
CA PRO A 177 4.51 27.17 0.35
C PRO A 177 3.69 27.54 1.60
N LYS A 178 4.22 27.35 2.81
CA LYS A 178 3.57 27.62 4.11
C LYS A 178 2.22 26.94 4.25
N PHE A 179 2.11 25.71 3.74
CA PHE A 179 0.91 24.89 3.87
C PHE A 179 0.52 24.67 5.32
N SER A 180 -0.77 24.84 5.62
CA SER A 180 -1.32 24.55 6.93
C SER A 180 -1.19 23.08 7.29
N ASN A 181 -1.26 22.75 8.59
CA ASN A 181 -1.24 21.36 9.07
C ASN A 181 -2.32 20.49 8.40
N LYS A 182 -3.46 21.08 8.05
CA LYS A 182 -4.54 20.41 7.34
C LYS A 182 -4.13 20.07 5.90
N THR A 183 -3.53 21.01 5.17
CA THR A 183 -3.03 20.79 3.81
C THR A 183 -1.88 19.78 3.79
N ARG A 184 -0.94 19.86 4.73
CA ARG A 184 0.15 18.88 4.87
C ARG A 184 -0.37 17.48 5.19
N LYS A 185 -1.40 17.36 6.05
CA LYS A 185 -2.06 16.08 6.30
C LYS A 185 -2.68 15.52 5.02
N TRP A 186 -3.39 16.35 4.25
CA TRP A 186 -3.98 15.93 2.98
C TRP A 186 -2.91 15.50 1.96
N LEU A 187 -1.77 16.19 1.88
CA LEU A 187 -0.64 15.79 1.03
C LEU A 187 -0.05 14.45 1.46
N ARG A 188 0.08 14.17 2.77
CA ARG A 188 0.49 12.85 3.29
C ARG A 188 -0.49 11.73 2.90
N GLU A 189 -1.79 12.01 2.97
CA GLU A 189 -2.85 11.10 2.49
C GLU A 189 -2.74 10.83 0.99
N HIS A 190 -1.96 11.61 0.23
CA HIS A 190 -1.71 11.43 -1.19
C HIS A 190 -0.24 11.10 -1.54
N GLY A 191 0.55 10.67 -0.55
CA GLY A 191 1.89 10.14 -0.75
C GLY A 191 3.06 11.10 -0.53
N TRP A 192 2.83 12.37 -0.16
CA TRP A 192 3.92 13.31 0.17
C TRP A 192 4.52 13.02 1.56
N LYS A 193 5.84 13.18 1.69
CA LYS A 193 6.60 13.02 2.95
C LYS A 193 6.80 14.37 3.66
N VAL A 194 5.69 15.02 4.06
CA VAL A 194 5.64 16.40 4.59
C VAL A 194 4.97 16.52 5.95
#